data_AF-K5V625-F1
#
_entry.id   AF-K5V625-F1
#
_cell.length_a   1.000
_cell.length_b   1.000
_cell.length_c   1.000
_cell.angle_alpha   90.00
_cell.angle_beta   90.00
_cell.angle_gamma   90.00
#
_symmetry.space_group_name_H-M   'P 1'
#
loop_
_entity.id
_entity.type
_entity.pdbx_description
1 polymer ?
#
loop_
_entity_poly.entity_id
_entity_poly.type
_entity_poly.pdbx_seq_one_letter_code
_entity_poly.pdbx_strand_id
1 'polypeptide(L)'
;MPPLPVNFDHTTKALIESLERRQKDIREFQIPRLRACKGPLTVQQQHAAEIREDVDVFAKQLEAYDQNGERSRKELRRVVDELEEALASMRKESRAALLASKRAIDASGTSNREELLRSSAVKEKQNLSEQVA
;
A
#
# COMPACT_ATOMS: atom_id res chain seq x y z
N MET A 1 46.29 -0.51 -3.46
CA MET A 1 45.65 0.75 -3.00
C MET A 1 44.28 0.41 -2.43
N PRO A 2 43.94 0.85 -1.20
CA PRO A 2 42.57 0.75 -0.70
C PRO A 2 41.66 1.73 -1.47
N PRO A 3 40.40 1.38 -1.77
CA PRO A 3 39.50 2.27 -2.48
C PRO A 3 39.16 3.49 -1.61
N LEU A 4 39.15 4.68 -2.23
CA LEU A 4 38.74 5.92 -1.58
C LEU A 4 37.25 5.85 -1.21
N PRO A 5 36.86 6.27 0.01
CA PRO A 5 35.46 6.26 0.42
C PRO A 5 34.64 7.13 -0.54
N VAL A 6 33.57 6.56 -1.08
CA VAL A 6 32.62 7.27 -1.94
C VAL A 6 31.82 8.21 -1.07
N ASN A 7 32.36 9.41 -0.86
CA ASN A 7 31.63 10.48 -0.21
C ASN A 7 30.62 11.05 -1.21
N PHE A 8 29.36 10.65 -1.06
CA PHE A 8 28.23 11.35 -1.68
C PHE A 8 28.14 12.78 -1.12
N ASP A 9 27.71 13.71 -1.96
CA ASP A 9 27.37 15.07 -1.58
C ASP A 9 26.20 15.07 -0.60
N HIS A 10 26.10 16.13 0.22
CA HIS A 10 25.09 16.24 1.27
C HIS A 10 23.65 16.17 0.72
N THR A 11 23.42 16.75 -0.46
CA THR A 11 22.13 16.74 -1.16
C THR A 11 21.72 15.34 -1.57
N THR A 12 22.63 14.57 -2.16
CA THR A 12 22.42 13.15 -2.48
C THR A 12 22.12 12.32 -1.24
N LYS A 13 22.89 12.47 -0.16
CA LYS A 13 22.66 11.71 1.08
C LYS A 13 21.29 11.99 1.66
N ALA A 14 20.90 13.27 1.73
CA ALA A 14 19.58 13.66 2.22
C ALA A 14 18.45 13.08 1.36
N LEU A 15 18.62 13.02 0.04
CA LEU A 15 17.63 12.45 -0.86
C LEU A 15 17.52 10.92 -0.70
N ILE A 16 18.65 10.20 -0.61
CA ILE A 16 18.66 8.76 -0.33
C ILE A 16 17.97 8.46 1.01
N GLU A 17 18.32 9.18 2.08
CA GLU A 17 17.67 9.00 3.39
C GLU A 17 16.17 9.27 3.32
N SER A 18 15.75 10.27 2.53
CA SER A 18 14.32 10.58 2.37
C SER A 18 13.57 9.46 1.63
N LEU A 19 14.20 8.87 0.61
CA LEU A 19 13.67 7.73 -0.13
C LEU A 19 13.58 6.49 0.77
N GLU A 20 14.63 6.16 1.52
CA GLU A 20 14.65 5.03 2.45
C GLU A 20 13.55 5.15 3.53
N ARG A 21 13.39 6.34 4.13
CA ARG A 21 12.33 6.58 5.12
C ARG A 21 10.94 6.38 4.51
N ARG A 22 10.72 6.89 3.30
CA ARG A 22 9.45 6.75 2.58
C ARG A 22 9.19 5.30 2.20
N GLN A 23 10.19 4.58 1.69
CA GLN A 23 10.11 3.16 1.39
C GLN A 23 9.71 2.36 2.63
N LYS A 24 10.35 2.66 3.77
CA LYS A 24 10.08 2.01 5.04
C LYS A 24 8.63 2.25 5.49
N ASP A 25 8.17 3.50 5.46
CA ASP A 25 6.79 3.83 5.83
C ASP A 25 5.77 3.12 4.93
N ILE A 26 5.96 3.15 3.61
CA ILE A 26 5.08 2.46 2.66
C ILE A 26 5.03 0.95 2.95
N ARG A 27 6.19 0.30 3.13
CA ARG A 27 6.29 -1.16 3.31
C ARG A 27 5.86 -1.64 4.68
N GLU A 28 6.30 -0.99 5.74
CA GLU A 28 6.11 -1.48 7.11
C GLU A 28 4.80 -0.98 7.72
N PHE A 29 4.26 0.16 7.25
CA PHE A 29 3.07 0.75 7.83
C PHE A 29 1.89 0.81 6.85
N GLN A 30 2.04 1.52 5.72
CA GLN A 30 0.89 1.82 4.88
C GLN A 30 0.31 0.59 4.17
N ILE A 31 1.16 -0.23 3.53
CA ILE A 31 0.73 -1.45 2.83
C ILE A 31 0.06 -2.45 3.80
N PRO A 32 0.65 -2.76 4.97
CA PRO A 32 0.00 -3.60 5.97
C PRO A 32 -1.34 -3.02 6.46
N ARG A 33 -1.41 -1.71 6.69
CA ARG A 33 -2.65 -1.01 7.08
C ARG A 33 -3.74 -1.16 6.02
N LEU A 34 -3.42 -0.95 4.75
CA LEU A 34 -4.37 -1.17 3.65
C LEU A 34 -4.80 -2.63 3.59
N ARG A 35 -3.86 -3.58 3.67
CA ARG A 35 -4.15 -5.03 3.60
C ARG A 35 -5.10 -5.49 4.72
N ALA A 36 -4.91 -4.97 5.92
CA ALA A 36 -5.72 -5.28 7.09
C ALA A 36 -7.05 -4.51 7.14
N CYS A 37 -7.28 -3.57 6.22
CA CYS A 37 -8.50 -2.78 6.18
C CYS A 37 -9.71 -3.67 5.86
N LYS A 38 -10.57 -3.86 6.85
CA LYS A 38 -11.89 -4.53 6.75
C LYS A 38 -13.05 -3.54 6.93
N GLY A 39 -12.72 -2.25 7.06
CA GLY A 39 -13.68 -1.18 7.33
C GLY A 39 -14.44 -0.73 6.08
N PRO A 40 -15.13 0.42 6.16
CA PRO A 40 -15.88 0.97 5.04
C PRO A 40 -15.02 1.14 3.78
N LEU A 41 -15.63 0.92 2.61
CA LEU A 41 -14.97 1.05 1.31
C LEU A 41 -14.31 2.43 1.12
N THR A 42 -14.91 3.48 1.66
CA THR A 42 -14.36 4.85 1.61
C THR A 42 -12.99 4.96 2.28
N VAL A 43 -12.81 4.33 3.44
CA VAL A 43 -11.53 4.32 4.18
C VAL A 43 -10.48 3.51 3.41
N GLN A 44 -10.88 2.38 2.83
CA GLN A 44 -10.01 1.57 1.97
C GLN A 44 -9.51 2.36 0.75
N GLN A 45 -10.42 3.11 0.10
CA GLN A 45 -10.09 3.94 -1.06
C GLN A 45 -9.15 5.09 -0.68
N GLN A 46 -9.36 5.70 0.48
CA GLN A 46 -8.49 6.74 1.01
C GLN A 46 -7.06 6.20 1.23
N HIS A 47 -6.90 5.09 1.95
CA HIS A 47 -5.58 4.48 2.14
C HIS A 47 -4.91 4.09 0.82
N ALA A 48 -5.69 3.60 -0.14
CA ALA A 48 -5.19 3.27 -1.47
C ALA A 48 -4.80 4.50 -2.31
N ALA A 49 -5.39 5.67 -2.06
CA ALA A 49 -5.02 6.93 -2.68
C ALA A 49 -3.72 7.48 -2.06
N GLU A 50 -3.63 7.48 -0.73
CA GLU A 50 -2.43 7.87 0.03
C GLU A 50 -1.20 7.07 -0.45
N ILE A 51 -1.30 5.73 -0.50
CA ILE A 51 -0.19 4.87 -0.96
C ILE A 51 0.18 5.17 -2.42
N ARG A 52 -0.80 5.48 -3.29
CA ARG A 52 -0.51 5.80 -4.69
C ARG A 52 0.26 7.11 -4.81
N GLU A 53 -0.18 8.14 -4.10
CA GLU A 53 0.50 9.42 -4.06
C GLU A 53 1.93 9.28 -3.53
N ASP A 54 2.13 8.55 -2.43
CA ASP A 54 3.45 8.36 -1.87
C ASP A 54 4.39 7.53 -2.77
N VAL A 55 3.86 6.51 -3.47
CA VAL A 55 4.61 5.76 -4.49
C VAL A 55 4.97 6.64 -5.69
N ASP A 56 4.09 7.54 -6.10
CA ASP A 56 4.35 8.47 -7.20
C ASP A 56 5.38 9.55 -6.81
N VAL A 57 5.32 10.05 -5.57
CA VAL A 57 6.36 10.95 -5.02
C VAL A 57 7.70 10.22 -4.96
N PHE A 58 7.72 8.98 -4.47
CA PHE A 58 8.95 8.16 -4.47
C PHE A 58 9.53 8.01 -5.88
N ALA A 59 8.70 7.70 -6.88
CA ALA A 59 9.13 7.56 -8.26
C ALA A 59 9.73 8.86 -8.81
N LYS A 60 9.07 10.00 -8.60
CA LYS A 60 9.57 11.32 -9.05
C LYS A 60 10.88 11.70 -8.38
N GLN A 61 11.03 11.40 -7.09
CA GLN A 61 12.28 11.65 -6.36
C GLN A 61 13.42 10.79 -6.89
N LEU A 62 13.14 9.53 -7.26
CA LEU A 62 14.10 8.62 -7.87
C LEU A 62 14.49 9.06 -9.29
N GLU A 63 13.53 9.50 -10.11
CA GLU A 63 13.80 10.03 -11.46
C GLU A 63 14.63 11.33 -11.41
N ALA A 64 14.29 12.25 -10.50
CA ALA A 64 15.06 13.46 -10.29
C ALA A 64 16.49 13.16 -9.82
N TYR A 65 16.68 12.03 -9.13
CA TYR A 65 17.99 11.59 -8.69
C TYR A 65 18.85 11.05 -9.84
N ASP A 66 18.27 10.20 -10.69
CA ASP A 66 18.96 9.62 -11.86
C ASP A 66 19.40 10.71 -12.86
N GLN A 67 18.54 11.72 -13.10
CA GLN A 67 18.84 12.85 -13.98
C GLN A 67 19.97 13.76 -13.47
N ASN A 68 20.10 13.94 -12.15
CA ASN A 68 21.21 14.71 -11.56
C ASN A 68 22.50 13.89 -11.45
N GLY A 69 22.39 12.57 -11.57
CA GLY A 69 23.45 11.60 -11.32
C GLY A 69 24.14 11.05 -12.57
N GLU A 70 23.91 11.62 -13.77
CA GLU A 70 24.27 11.11 -15.12
C GLU A 70 25.70 10.53 -15.30
N ARG A 71 26.65 10.65 -14.35
CA ARG A 71 28.01 10.08 -14.42
C ARG A 71 28.58 9.46 -13.15
N SER A 72 27.84 9.34 -12.06
CA SER A 72 28.49 9.24 -10.74
C SER A 72 28.54 7.83 -10.15
N ARG A 73 29.66 7.12 -10.38
CA ARG A 73 30.18 5.97 -9.60
C ARG A 73 29.31 4.69 -9.52
N LYS A 74 29.94 3.53 -9.76
CA LYS A 74 29.33 2.18 -9.76
C LYS A 74 28.51 1.85 -8.50
N GLU A 75 28.90 2.39 -7.35
CA GLU A 75 28.19 2.20 -6.09
C GLU A 75 26.85 2.93 -6.05
N LEU A 76 26.76 4.09 -6.69
CA LEU A 76 25.52 4.84 -6.73
C LEU A 76 24.48 4.21 -7.62
N ARG A 77 24.94 3.66 -8.75
CA ARG A 77 24.08 2.91 -9.65
C ARG A 77 23.41 1.74 -8.94
N ARG A 78 24.16 1.02 -8.10
CA ARG A 78 23.60 -0.07 -7.28
C ARG A 78 22.47 0.41 -6.36
N VAL A 79 22.66 1.55 -5.69
CA VAL A 79 21.63 2.13 -4.81
C VAL A 79 20.38 2.51 -5.61
N VAL A 80 20.53 3.09 -6.80
CA VAL A 80 19.39 3.41 -7.68
C VAL A 80 18.68 2.14 -8.13
N ASP A 81 19.43 1.14 -8.61
CA ASP A 81 18.88 -0.14 -9.05
C ASP A 81 18.08 -0.82 -7.91
N GLU A 82 18.60 -0.82 -6.68
CA GLU A 82 17.90 -1.33 -5.49
C GLU A 82 16.62 -0.56 -5.17
N LEU A 83 16.62 0.77 -5.32
CA LEU A 83 15.45 1.62 -5.10
C LEU A 83 14.40 1.45 -6.21
N GLU A 84 14.82 1.20 -7.45
CA GLU A 84 13.92 0.86 -8.57
C GLU A 84 13.25 -0.50 -8.36
N GLU A 85 14.01 -1.50 -7.94
CA GLU A 85 13.47 -2.81 -7.55
C GLU A 85 12.49 -2.68 -6.40
N ALA A 86 12.82 -1.85 -5.39
CA ALA A 86 11.92 -1.55 -4.29
C ALA A 86 10.62 -0.88 -4.77
N LEU A 87 10.69 0.09 -5.69
CA LEU A 87 9.53 0.73 -6.29
C LEU A 87 8.63 -0.28 -7.01
N ALA A 88 9.22 -1.17 -7.81
CA ALA A 88 8.48 -2.22 -8.50
C ALA A 88 7.78 -3.18 -7.51
N SER A 89 8.46 -3.58 -6.43
CA SER A 89 7.87 -4.39 -5.36
C SER A 89 6.75 -3.65 -4.63
N MET A 90 6.94 -2.39 -4.25
CA MET A 90 5.90 -1.59 -3.57
C MET A 90 4.64 -1.44 -4.43
N ARG A 91 4.79 -1.23 -5.74
CA ARG A 91 3.66 -1.20 -6.70
C ARG A 91 2.91 -2.54 -6.77
N LYS A 92 3.63 -3.66 -6.74
CA LYS A 92 3.02 -5.00 -6.74
C LYS A 92 2.30 -5.28 -5.42
N GLU A 93 2.94 -4.98 -4.31
CA GLU A 93 2.43 -5.23 -2.96
C GLU A 93 1.23 -4.36 -2.61
N SER A 94 1.21 -3.10 -3.04
CA SER A 94 0.07 -2.20 -2.86
C SER A 94 -1.17 -2.70 -3.62
N ARG A 95 -1.01 -3.15 -4.87
CA ARG A 95 -2.08 -3.81 -5.64
C ARG A 95 -2.58 -5.08 -4.96
N ALA A 96 -1.67 -5.92 -4.47
CA ALA A 96 -2.03 -7.14 -3.75
C ALA A 96 -2.78 -6.84 -2.44
N ALA A 97 -2.34 -5.84 -1.68
CA ALA A 97 -3.00 -5.37 -0.46
C ALA A 97 -4.41 -4.83 -0.75
N LEU A 98 -4.57 -4.02 -1.80
CA LEU A 98 -5.86 -3.50 -2.24
C LEU A 98 -6.85 -4.63 -2.56
N LEU A 99 -6.41 -5.64 -3.32
CA LEU A 99 -7.24 -6.80 -3.67
C LEU A 99 -7.59 -7.64 -2.43
N ALA A 100 -6.66 -7.83 -1.51
CA ALA A 100 -6.89 -8.58 -0.28
C ALA A 100 -7.93 -7.87 0.61
N SER A 101 -7.79 -6.55 0.80
CA SER A 101 -8.75 -5.74 1.55
C SER A 101 -10.12 -5.72 0.88
N LYS A 102 -10.18 -5.54 -0.44
CA LYS A 102 -11.44 -5.59 -1.18
C LYS A 102 -12.17 -6.92 -0.96
N ARG A 103 -11.48 -8.06 -1.10
CA ARG A 103 -12.05 -9.38 -0.85
C ARG A 103 -12.56 -9.53 0.58
N ALA A 104 -11.84 -8.98 1.56
CA ALA A 104 -12.26 -9.02 2.96
C ALA A 104 -13.54 -8.18 3.20
N ILE A 105 -13.62 -7.00 2.60
CA ILE A 105 -14.81 -6.13 2.66
C ILE A 105 -16.00 -6.84 1.99
N ASP A 106 -15.81 -7.37 0.78
CA ASP A 106 -16.87 -8.07 0.03
C ASP A 106 -17.40 -9.28 0.81
N ALA A 107 -16.51 -10.09 1.41
CA ALA A 107 -16.90 -11.23 2.24
C ALA A 107 -17.72 -10.81 3.48
N SER A 108 -17.33 -9.71 4.14
CA SER A 108 -18.08 -9.18 5.29
C SER A 108 -19.46 -8.64 4.88
N GLY A 109 -19.57 -8.01 3.70
CA GLY A 109 -20.83 -7.51 3.17
C GLY A 109 -21.81 -8.62 2.84
N THR A 110 -21.34 -9.71 2.23
CA THR A 110 -22.18 -10.89 1.96
C THR A 110 -22.67 -11.56 3.24
N SER A 111 -21.79 -11.75 4.24
CA SER A 111 -22.16 -12.33 5.54
C SER A 111 -23.26 -11.52 6.23
N ASN A 112 -23.08 -10.19 6.32
CA ASN A 112 -24.05 -9.31 6.95
C ASN A 112 -25.40 -9.32 6.22
N ARG A 113 -25.38 -9.35 4.87
CA ARG A 113 -26.60 -9.43 4.06
C ARG A 113 -27.34 -10.75 4.29
N GLU A 114 -26.64 -11.87 4.32
CA GLU A 114 -27.25 -13.19 4.58
C GLU A 114 -27.84 -13.30 5.98
N GLU A 115 -27.19 -12.71 7.00
CA GLU A 115 -27.72 -12.66 8.37
C GLU A 115 -28.97 -11.80 8.47
N LEU A 116 -29.00 -10.64 7.82
CA LEU A 116 -30.18 -9.77 7.78
C LEU A 116 -31.36 -10.46 7.07
N LEU A 117 -31.10 -11.11 5.92
CA LEU A 117 -32.13 -11.85 5.19
C LEU A 117 -32.67 -13.04 5.99
N ARG A 118 -31.79 -13.80 6.68
CA ARG A 118 -32.22 -14.89 7.58
C ARG A 118 -33.05 -14.37 8.75
N SER A 119 -32.63 -13.26 9.36
CA SER A 119 -33.36 -12.66 10.49
C SER A 119 -34.75 -12.17 10.08
N SER A 120 -34.89 -11.58 8.90
CA SER A 120 -36.18 -11.17 8.34
C SER A 120 -37.08 -12.37 8.02
N ALA A 121 -36.54 -13.42 7.41
CA ALA A 121 -37.31 -14.63 7.09
C ALA A 121 -37.78 -15.38 8.35
N VAL A 122 -37.00 -15.37 9.44
CA VAL A 122 -37.41 -15.96 10.73
C VAL A 122 -38.54 -15.14 11.37
N LYS A 123 -38.46 -13.81 11.35
CA LYS A 123 -39.54 -12.93 11.84
C LYS A 123 -40.84 -13.10 11.05
N GLU A 124 -40.75 -13.23 9.73
CA GLU A 124 -41.93 -13.45 8.88
C GLU A 124 -42.63 -14.77 9.19
N LYS A 125 -41.86 -15.85 9.40
CA LYS A 125 -42.42 -17.15 9.80
C LYS A 125 -43.09 -17.11 11.18
N GLN A 126 -42.52 -16.38 12.14
CA GLN A 126 -43.12 -16.22 13.47
C GLN A 126 -44.46 -15.47 13.41
N ASN A 127 -44.54 -14.38 12.65
CA ASN A 127 -45.79 -13.63 12.45
C ASN A 127 -46.89 -14.46 11.77
N LEU A 128 -46.52 -15.30 10.80
CA LEU A 128 -47.46 -16.21 10.12
C LEU A 128 -48.01 -17.28 11.07
N SER A 129 -47.19 -17.81 11.98
CA SER A 129 -47.65 -18.77 12.99
C SER A 129 -48.55 -18.16 14.07
N GLU A 130 -48.38 -16.87 14.40
CA GLU A 130 -49.24 -16.18 15.37
C GLU A 130 -50.61 -15.78 14.79
N GLN A 131 -50.74 -15.59 13.48
CA GLN A 131 -52.04 -15.28 12.84
C GLN A 131 -52.94 -16.51 12.61
N VAL A 132 -52.40 -17.73 12.77
CA VAL A 132 -53.10 -18.99 12.50
C VAL A 132 -53.53 -19.70 13.80
N ALA A 133 -53.24 -19.13 14.97
CA ALA A 133 -53.69 -19.59 16.28
C ALA A 133 -54.79 -18.67 16.84
#